data_AF-A0AAE7KYM0-F1
#
_entry.id   AF-A0AAE7KYM0-F1
#
_cell.length_a   1.000
_cell.length_b   1.000
_cell.length_c   1.000
_cell.angle_alpha   90.00
_cell.angle_beta   90.00
_cell.angle_gamma   90.00
#
_symmetry.space_group_name_H-M   'P 1'
#
loop_
_entity.id
_entity.type
_entity.pdbx_description
1 polymer ?
#
loop_
_entity_poly.entity_id
_entity_poly.type
_entity_poly.pdbx_seq_one_letter_code
_entity_poly.pdbx_strand_id
1 'polypeptide(L)' 'MKFHVEDINAYENCNGKNTDAKVKVTTKENSLPDISISVSIPLNWDCTLEQTKEALIQEAKQKLQKVVNSF' A
#
# COMPACT_ATOMS: atom_id res chain seq x y z
N MET A 1 8.93 8.77 9.21
CA MET A 1 7.67 8.09 8.87
C MET A 1 7.94 6.59 8.78
N LYS A 2 7.10 5.74 9.37
CA LYS A 2 7.17 4.28 9.21
C LYS A 2 5.99 3.81 8.36
N PHE A 3 6.24 2.90 7.42
CA PHE A 3 5.22 2.27 6.60
C PHE A 3 5.06 0.83 7.06
N HIS A 4 3.83 0.42 7.32
CA HIS A 4 3.47 -0.95 7.65
C HIS A 4 2.41 -1.42 6.66
N VAL A 5 2.59 -2.60 6.08
CA VAL A 5 1.62 -3.19 5.15
C VAL A 5 0.78 -4.20 5.94
N GLU A 6 -0.51 -3.98 5.96
CA GLU A 6 -1.53 -4.79 6.61
C GLU A 6 -2.53 -5.33 5.57
N ASP A 7 -3.26 -6.38 5.93
CA ASP A 7 -4.36 -6.93 5.12
C ASP A 7 -4.02 -7.20 3.64
N ILE A 8 -2.87 -7.84 3.39
CA ILE A 8 -2.50 -8.24 2.02
C ILE A 8 -3.42 -9.37 1.56
N ASN A 9 -4.23 -9.08 0.54
CA ASN A 9 -5.16 -10.00 -0.08
C ASN A 9 -4.84 -10.12 -1.57
N ALA A 10 -4.29 -11.26 -1.97
CA ALA A 10 -4.11 -11.60 -3.37
C ALA A 10 -5.33 -12.37 -3.88
N TYR A 11 -5.88 -11.96 -5.02
CA TYR A 11 -6.96 -12.67 -5.68
C TYR A 11 -6.80 -12.75 -7.19
N GLU A 12 -7.29 -13.84 -7.75
CA GLU A 12 -7.44 -14.05 -9.18
C GLU A 12 -8.88 -14.54 -9.42
N ASN A 13 -9.69 -13.71 -10.07
CA ASN A 13 -11.10 -14.02 -10.36
C ASN A 13 -11.49 -13.51 -11.75
N CYS A 14 -12.77 -13.66 -12.11
CA CYS A 14 -13.29 -13.23 -13.42
C CYS A 14 -13.13 -11.71 -13.67
N ASN A 15 -12.89 -10.91 -12.62
CA ASN A 15 -12.70 -9.46 -12.71
C ASN A 15 -11.22 -9.05 -12.80
N GLY A 16 -10.28 -10.01 -12.79
CA GLY A 16 -8.85 -9.74 -12.94
C GLY A 16 -8.01 -10.38 -11.84
N LYS A 17 -6.73 -9.99 -11.82
CA LYS A 17 -5.72 -10.53 -10.90
C LYS A 17 -4.99 -9.39 -10.19
N ASN A 18 -5.29 -9.20 -8.92
CA ASN A 18 -4.77 -8.08 -8.13
C ASN A 18 -4.33 -8.54 -6.73
N THR A 19 -3.43 -7.76 -6.16
CA THR A 19 -3.07 -7.80 -4.76
C THR A 19 -3.47 -6.49 -4.11
N ASP A 20 -4.41 -6.57 -3.19
CA ASP A 20 -4.89 -5.45 -2.40
C ASP A 20 -4.24 -5.46 -1.04
N ALA A 21 -3.88 -4.28 -0.54
CA ALA A 21 -3.38 -4.16 0.82
C ALA A 21 -3.70 -2.79 1.40
N LYS A 22 -3.61 -2.73 2.72
CA LYS A 22 -3.73 -1.49 3.47
C LYS A 22 -2.35 -1.09 3.98
N VAL A 23 -1.87 0.06 3.56
CA VAL A 23 -0.60 0.60 4.06
C VAL A 23 -0.88 1.62 5.15
N LYS A 24 -0.47 1.30 6.37
CA LYS A 24 -0.51 2.19 7.52
C LYS A 24 0.77 3.00 7.61
N VAL A 25 0.64 4.31 7.61
CA VAL A 25 1.74 5.26 7.75
C VAL A 25 1.69 5.85 9.15
N THR A 26 2.72 5.57 9.95
CA THR A 26 2.86 6.10 11.31
C THR A 26 3.95 7.18 11.33
N THR A 27 3.58 8.39 11.70
CA THR A 27 4.52 9.48 11.97
C THR A 27 4.85 9.47 13.47
N LYS A 28 6.13 9.34 13.82
CA LYS A 28 6.58 9.38 15.23
C LYS A 28 6.46 10.77 15.88
N GLU A 29 6.08 11.79 15.11
CA GLU A 29 5.80 13.13 15.64
C GLU A 29 4.43 13.14 16.30
N ASN A 30 4.45 13.34 17.61
CA ASN A 30 3.33 13.36 18.55
C ASN A 30 2.13 14.17 18.03
N SER A 31 1.03 13.48 17.69
CA SER A 31 -0.33 14.00 17.43
C SER A 31 -0.84 13.98 15.99
N LEU A 32 -0.12 13.41 15.02
CA LEU A 32 -0.71 13.13 13.70
C LEU A 32 -1.42 11.77 13.72
N PRO A 33 -2.68 11.69 13.23
CA PRO A 33 -3.38 10.42 13.13
C PRO A 33 -2.65 9.48 12.17
N ASP A 34 -2.67 8.19 12.48
CA ASP A 34 -2.17 7.19 11.54
C ASP A 34 -2.96 7.21 10.24
N ILE A 35 -2.24 7.31 9.13
CA ILE A 35 -2.85 7.38 7.80
C ILE A 35 -2.93 5.97 7.25
N SER A 36 -4.14 5.53 6.92
CA SER A 36 -4.36 4.25 6.26
C SER A 36 -4.66 4.46 4.79
N ILE A 37 -3.85 3.85 3.91
CA ILE A 37 -3.97 3.99 2.46
C ILE A 37 -4.27 2.63 1.85
N SER A 38 -5.43 2.49 1.22
CA SER A 38 -5.77 1.31 0.43
C SER A 38 -5.08 1.37 -0.93
N VAL A 39 -4.27 0.36 -1.22
CA VAL A 39 -3.53 0.19 -2.47
C VAL A 39 -3.89 -1.14 -3.11
N SER A 40 -3.88 -1.15 -4.44
CA SER A 40 -4.10 -2.35 -5.25
C SER A 40 -3.02 -2.35 -6.33
N ILE A 41 -2.28 -3.44 -6.44
CA ILE A 41 -1.30 -3.66 -7.50
C ILE A 41 -1.69 -4.90 -8.31
N PRO A 42 -1.27 -5.01 -9.58
CA PRO A 42 -1.47 -6.24 -10.34
C PRO A 42 -0.84 -7.44 -9.62
N LEU A 43 -1.55 -8.56 -9.59
CA LEU A 43 -1.03 -9.80 -9.01
C LEU A 43 0.15 -10.31 -9.86
N ASN A 44 1.30 -10.47 -9.23
CA ASN A 44 2.49 -11.03 -9.85
C ASN A 44 2.99 -12.24 -9.05
N TRP A 45 2.82 -13.44 -9.63
CA TRP A 45 3.19 -14.71 -9.01
C TRP A 45 4.70 -14.95 -8.95
N ASP A 46 5.47 -14.29 -9.82
CA ASP A 46 6.93 -14.36 -9.84
C ASP A 46 7.58 -13.47 -8.76
N CYS A 47 6.81 -12.61 -8.09
CA CYS A 47 7.31 -11.76 -7.03
C CYS A 47 7.24 -12.45 -5.66
N THR A 48 8.29 -12.27 -4.86
CA THR A 48 8.26 -12.68 -3.46
C THR A 48 7.33 -11.79 -2.64
N LEU A 49 6.98 -12.25 -1.44
CA LEU A 49 6.19 -11.47 -0.49
C LEU A 49 6.87 -10.12 -0.15
N GLU A 50 8.20 -10.10 -0.05
CA GLU A 50 8.96 -8.87 0.22
C GLU A 50 8.89 -7.89 -0.95
N GLN A 51 9.05 -8.36 -2.19
CA GLN A 51 8.90 -7.53 -3.38
C GLN A 51 7.49 -6.97 -3.51
N THR A 52 6.48 -7.80 -3.21
CA THR A 52 5.08 -7.40 -3.20
C THR A 52 4.83 -6.31 -2.15
N LYS A 53 5.36 -6.47 -0.93
CA LYS A 53 5.28 -5.45 0.12
C LYS A 53 5.94 -4.13 -0.30
N GLU A 54 7.11 -4.19 -0.92
CA GLU A 54 7.80 -2.99 -1.41
C GLU A 54 6.98 -2.26 -2.47
N ALA A 55 6.42 -3.00 -3.45
CA ALA A 55 5.55 -2.44 -4.47
C ALA A 55 4.29 -1.78 -3.87
N LEU A 56 3.65 -2.42 -2.89
CA LEU A 56 2.50 -1.87 -2.17
C LEU A 56 2.85 -0.58 -1.41
N ILE A 57 4.01 -0.56 -0.74
CA ILE A 57 4.51 0.65 -0.05
C ILE A 57 4.79 1.77 -1.06
N GLN A 58 5.35 1.44 -2.22
CA GLN A 58 5.64 2.41 -3.26
C GLN A 58 4.36 3.04 -3.81
N GLU A 59 3.33 2.24 -4.09
CA GLU A 59 2.02 2.78 -4.48
C GLU A 59 1.40 3.64 -3.38
N ALA A 60 1.52 3.24 -2.12
CA ALA A 60 1.00 4.02 -1.01
C ALA A 60 1.71 5.37 -0.90
N LYS A 61 3.03 5.42 -1.11
CA LYS A 61 3.81 6.66 -1.18
C LYS A 61 3.37 7.54 -2.34
N GLN A 62 3.15 6.98 -3.53
CA GLN A 62 2.69 7.74 -4.69
C GLN A 62 1.30 8.33 -4.47
N LYS A 63 0.36 7.54 -3.93
CA LYS A 63 -0.97 8.03 -3.53
C LYS A 63 -0.87 9.14 -2.49
N LEU A 64 -0.03 8.97 -1.46
CA LEU A 64 0.17 9.99 -0.43
C LEU A 64 0.75 11.28 -1.01
N GLN A 65 1.75 11.19 -1.89
CA GLN A 65 2.33 12.35 -2.57
C GLN A 65 1.31 13.09 -3.44
N LYS A 66 0.43 12.37 -4.15
CA LYS A 66 -0.66 12.99 -4.92
C LYS A 66 -1.64 13.73 -4.02
N VAL A 67 -1.98 13.17 -2.87
CA VAL A 67 -2.86 13.83 -1.89
C VAL A 67 -2.19 15.08 -1.34
N VAL A 68 -0.93 15.01 -0.93
CA VAL A 68 -0.19 16.16 -0.37
C VAL A 68 0.02 17.27 -1.40
N ASN A 69 0.31 16.94 -2.67
CA ASN A 69 0.49 17.93 -3.73
C ASN A 69 -0.83 18.51 -4.29
N SER A 70 -1.97 17.97 -3.87
CA SER A 70 -3.29 18.46 -4.32
C SER A 70 -3.89 19.51 -3.37
N PHE A 71 -3.16 19.92 -2.33
CA PHE A 71 -3.47 21.03 -1.41
C PHE A 71 -2.57 22.23 -1.69
#